data_AF-A0A3M9YX88-F1
#
_entry.id   AF-A0A3M9YX88-F1
#
_cell.length_a   1.000
_cell.length_b   1.000
_cell.length_c   1.000
_cell.angle_alpha   90.00
_cell.angle_beta   90.00
_cell.angle_gamma   90.00
#
_symmetry.space_group_name_H-M   'P 1'
#
loop_
_entity.id
_entity.type
_entity.pdbx_description
1 polymer ?
#
loop_
_entity_poly.entity_id
_entity_poly.type
_entity_poly.pdbx_seq_one_letter_code
_entity_poly.pdbx_strand_id
1 'polypeptide(L)'
;MGTHKAWLIAGALALAASATPLSAQEADSSTGGIAAEASGDSRPLAGFNEEQISAFFSLVSASAELEAVIAPIIESLLEPGESVSDWQTSGVDIFAEIGAREGGLAGNLLHDLDGDVPSVTDLSGSAVPDLPGFTGQRVRAAPPGGVNEKSFATFAPGIWLATESQHIRRGNALCYKGLNGISIYSREPLTAWDEESVYLTAIMVATFDRIAAREFCLVYEREGDAYAARSFLPDGRRLPQMDAQAALSRVMPAAELSAFVRDTVPAAPAE
;
A
#
# COMPACT_ATOMS: atom_id res chain seq x y z
N MET A 1 -24.78 -5.73 -8.23
CA MET A 1 -24.13 -7.02 -7.91
C MET A 1 -23.01 -7.24 -8.91
N GLY A 2 -21.81 -6.78 -8.59
CA GLY A 2 -20.66 -6.85 -9.49
C GLY A 2 -19.37 -6.50 -8.75
N THR A 3 -18.43 -7.45 -8.78
CA THR A 3 -16.97 -7.30 -8.65
C THR A 3 -16.37 -6.78 -7.33
N HIS A 4 -16.39 -7.64 -6.31
CA HIS A 4 -15.62 -7.58 -5.06
C HIS A 4 -14.26 -8.35 -5.14
N LYS A 5 -13.50 -8.27 -6.25
CA LYS A 5 -12.58 -9.38 -6.62
C LYS A 5 -11.12 -9.05 -6.95
N ALA A 6 -10.52 -7.96 -6.50
CA ALA A 6 -9.07 -7.78 -6.70
C ALA A 6 -8.31 -7.57 -5.39
N TRP A 7 -8.72 -6.61 -4.56
CA TRP A 7 -8.11 -6.38 -3.24
C TRP A 7 -8.48 -7.47 -2.21
N LEU A 8 -9.67 -8.05 -2.38
CA LEU A 8 -10.07 -9.30 -1.73
C LEU A 8 -9.29 -10.52 -2.25
N ILE A 9 -8.54 -10.50 -3.35
CA ILE A 9 -7.76 -11.69 -3.76
C ILE A 9 -6.47 -11.82 -2.95
N ALA A 10 -5.83 -10.72 -2.56
CA ALA A 10 -4.70 -10.76 -1.63
C ALA A 10 -5.14 -11.12 -0.19
N GLY A 11 -6.33 -10.66 0.24
CA GLY A 11 -6.91 -11.01 1.55
C GLY A 11 -7.65 -12.36 1.62
N ALA A 12 -8.39 -12.76 0.58
CA ALA A 12 -9.21 -13.98 0.59
C ALA A 12 -8.48 -15.24 0.11
N LEU A 13 -7.35 -15.13 -0.61
CA LEU A 13 -6.50 -16.32 -0.87
C LEU A 13 -5.76 -16.79 0.38
N ALA A 14 -5.51 -15.90 1.37
CA ALA A 14 -4.97 -16.29 2.67
C ALA A 14 -5.97 -17.12 3.51
N LEU A 15 -7.29 -16.92 3.30
CA LEU A 15 -8.36 -17.65 3.98
C LEU A 15 -8.78 -18.95 3.27
N ALA A 16 -8.35 -19.19 2.03
CA ALA A 16 -8.67 -20.43 1.30
C ALA A 16 -7.58 -21.51 1.40
N ALA A 17 -6.39 -21.19 1.91
CA ALA A 17 -5.32 -22.16 2.17
C ALA A 17 -5.39 -22.81 3.57
N SER A 18 -6.28 -22.35 4.45
CA SER A 18 -6.45 -22.81 5.83
C SER A 18 -7.68 -23.70 6.05
N ALA A 19 -8.05 -24.51 5.06
CA ALA A 19 -9.09 -25.53 5.19
C ALA A 19 -8.64 -26.90 4.67
N THR A 20 -7.44 -27.32 5.08
CA THR A 20 -7.21 -28.76 5.28
C THR A 20 -6.64 -28.92 6.67
N PRO A 21 -7.33 -29.58 7.62
CA PRO A 21 -6.66 -30.03 8.82
C PRO A 21 -5.51 -30.92 8.35
N LEU A 22 -4.31 -30.57 8.78
CA LEU A 22 -3.09 -31.34 8.61
C LEU A 22 -3.32 -32.74 9.18
N SER A 23 -3.97 -33.62 8.42
CA SER A 23 -4.15 -35.01 8.76
C SER A 23 -2.82 -35.67 8.47
N ALA A 24 -2.13 -35.93 9.57
CA ALA A 24 -0.94 -36.75 9.68
C ALA A 24 -1.00 -37.96 8.74
N GLN A 25 0.07 -38.15 7.96
CA GLN A 25 0.41 -39.45 7.43
C GLN A 25 1.77 -39.85 8.01
N GLU A 26 1.65 -40.51 9.17
CA GLU A 26 2.45 -41.63 9.68
C GLU A 26 3.97 -41.49 9.67
N ALA A 27 4.50 -40.94 10.77
CA ALA A 27 5.71 -41.50 11.39
C ALA A 27 5.28 -42.33 12.61
N ASP A 28 5.57 -43.62 12.52
CA ASP A 28 5.15 -44.64 13.46
C ASP A 28 5.87 -44.51 14.81
N SER A 29 5.13 -44.87 15.86
CA SER A 29 5.57 -45.29 17.20
C SER A 29 6.14 -44.28 18.23
N SER A 30 5.22 -43.92 19.14
CA SER A 30 5.39 -43.88 20.61
C SER A 30 6.26 -42.79 21.25
N THR A 31 5.63 -41.89 22.02
CA THR A 31 5.76 -41.83 23.50
C THR A 31 4.84 -40.73 24.05
N GLY A 32 4.00 -41.09 25.02
CA GLY A 32 3.64 -40.30 26.21
C GLY A 32 3.14 -38.86 26.02
N GLY A 33 1.84 -38.67 26.27
CA GLY A 33 1.17 -37.38 26.11
C GLY A 33 1.72 -36.23 26.94
N ILE A 34 1.58 -35.04 26.37
CA ILE A 34 0.94 -33.89 26.99
C ILE A 34 0.07 -33.30 25.88
N ALA A 35 -1.25 -33.37 26.03
CA ALA A 35 -2.15 -32.52 25.26
C ALA A 35 -1.90 -31.09 25.77
N ALA A 36 -0.97 -30.39 25.14
CA ALA A 36 -0.81 -28.96 25.31
C ALA A 36 -2.01 -28.33 24.60
N GLU A 37 -2.95 -27.83 25.40
CA GLU A 37 -3.98 -26.92 24.95
C GLU A 37 -3.32 -25.83 24.09
N ALA A 38 -3.77 -25.70 22.84
CA ALA A 38 -3.41 -24.59 21.97
C ALA A 38 -4.10 -23.32 22.48
N SER A 39 -3.64 -22.81 23.63
CA SER A 39 -3.91 -21.45 24.08
C SER A 39 -2.68 -20.60 23.71
N GLY A 40 -2.43 -20.48 22.41
CA GLY A 40 -1.35 -19.67 21.87
C GLY A 40 -1.86 -18.27 21.61
N ASP A 41 -1.39 -17.31 22.38
CA ASP A 41 -1.56 -15.89 22.14
C ASP A 41 -1.10 -15.55 20.71
N SER A 42 -2.03 -15.38 19.77
CA SER A 42 -1.78 -15.30 18.32
C SER A 42 -1.28 -13.92 17.89
N ARG A 43 -0.38 -13.32 18.66
CA ARG A 43 0.23 -12.00 18.44
C ARG A 43 1.68 -12.16 17.98
N PRO A 44 1.96 -12.22 16.66
CA PRO A 44 3.27 -12.65 16.14
C PRO A 44 4.43 -11.72 16.52
N LEU A 45 4.13 -10.46 16.82
CA LEU A 45 5.11 -9.43 17.15
C LEU A 45 5.24 -9.19 18.66
N ALA A 46 4.56 -9.99 19.50
CA ALA A 46 4.62 -9.82 20.95
C ALA A 46 6.07 -9.91 21.46
N GLY A 47 6.48 -8.90 22.25
CA GLY A 47 7.82 -8.82 22.82
C GLY A 47 8.93 -8.34 21.87
N PHE A 48 8.62 -8.02 20.61
CA PHE A 48 9.59 -7.49 19.67
C PHE A 48 9.84 -6.00 19.96
N ASN A 49 11.09 -5.55 19.78
CA ASN A 49 11.45 -4.14 19.73
C ASN A 49 11.33 -3.58 18.29
N GLU A 50 11.52 -2.26 18.12
CA GLU A 50 11.36 -1.57 16.83
C GLU A 50 12.24 -2.17 15.72
N GLU A 51 13.52 -2.49 16.02
CA GLU A 51 14.44 -3.08 15.04
C GLU A 51 14.00 -4.49 14.62
N GLN A 52 13.54 -5.30 15.57
CA GLN A 52 13.02 -6.64 15.33
C GLN A 52 11.73 -6.60 14.50
N ILE A 53 10.86 -5.62 14.72
CA ILE A 53 9.64 -5.43 13.93
C ILE A 53 9.98 -5.04 12.48
N SER A 54 10.90 -4.10 12.28
CA SER A 54 11.35 -3.74 10.93
C SER A 54 12.04 -4.91 10.21
N ALA A 55 12.85 -5.70 10.95
CA ALA A 55 13.47 -6.90 10.42
C ALA A 55 12.43 -7.97 10.05
N PHE A 56 11.40 -8.18 10.88
CA PHE A 56 10.29 -9.09 10.60
C PHE A 56 9.61 -8.74 9.28
N PHE A 57 9.18 -7.48 9.09
CA PHE A 57 8.53 -7.05 7.85
C PHE A 57 9.47 -7.14 6.64
N SER A 58 10.79 -7.05 6.82
CA SER A 58 11.76 -7.25 5.75
C SER A 58 11.92 -8.73 5.37
N LEU A 59 11.91 -9.63 6.35
CA LEU A 59 12.04 -11.07 6.13
C LEU A 59 10.76 -11.65 5.53
N VAL A 60 9.59 -11.36 6.12
CA VAL A 60 8.31 -11.89 5.65
C VAL A 60 8.00 -11.39 4.25
N SER A 61 8.24 -10.11 3.96
CA SER A 61 8.02 -9.56 2.62
C SER A 61 8.87 -10.22 1.53
N ALA A 62 10.03 -10.78 1.90
CA ALA A 62 10.98 -11.42 1.00
C ALA A 62 10.85 -12.96 1.00
N SER A 63 9.88 -13.51 1.75
CA SER A 63 9.66 -14.95 1.83
C SER A 63 9.19 -15.54 0.50
N ALA A 64 9.56 -16.80 0.25
CA ALA A 64 9.19 -17.50 -0.98
C ALA A 64 7.68 -17.81 -1.02
N GLU A 65 7.09 -18.05 0.15
CA GLU A 65 5.66 -18.27 0.33
C GLU A 65 4.87 -17.04 -0.13
N LEU A 66 5.28 -15.85 0.34
CA LEU A 66 4.63 -14.61 -0.04
C LEU A 66 4.90 -14.24 -1.50
N GLU A 67 6.09 -14.56 -2.01
CA GLU A 67 6.42 -14.40 -3.42
C GLU A 67 5.47 -15.22 -4.31
N ALA A 68 5.22 -16.48 -3.97
CA ALA A 68 4.31 -17.34 -4.73
C ALA A 68 2.86 -16.81 -4.76
N VAL A 69 2.44 -16.09 -3.71
CA VAL A 69 1.12 -15.46 -3.64
C VAL A 69 1.07 -14.16 -4.44
N ILE A 70 2.08 -13.30 -4.31
CA ILE A 70 2.05 -11.93 -4.86
C ILE A 70 2.49 -11.88 -6.31
N ALA A 71 3.46 -12.71 -6.75
CA ALA A 71 4.01 -12.62 -8.10
C ALA A 71 2.94 -12.69 -9.21
N PRO A 72 1.96 -13.61 -9.19
CA PRO A 72 0.91 -13.64 -10.21
C PRO A 72 0.03 -12.38 -10.22
N ILE A 73 -0.18 -11.76 -9.06
CA ILE A 73 -0.96 -10.52 -8.93
C ILE A 73 -0.19 -9.36 -9.56
N ILE A 74 1.11 -9.24 -9.27
CA ILE A 74 1.98 -8.20 -9.82
C ILE A 74 2.12 -8.36 -11.34
N GLU A 75 2.30 -9.59 -11.82
CA GLU A 75 2.36 -9.88 -13.26
C GLU A 75 1.07 -9.49 -13.97
N SER A 76 -0.08 -9.78 -13.38
CA SER A 76 -1.38 -9.39 -13.93
C SER A 76 -1.58 -7.87 -13.92
N LEU A 77 -1.23 -7.18 -12.83
CA LEU A 77 -1.33 -5.73 -12.75
C LEU A 77 -0.45 -5.04 -13.80
N LEU A 78 0.76 -5.55 -14.00
CA LEU A 78 1.74 -5.01 -14.94
C LEU A 78 1.64 -5.61 -16.35
N GLU A 79 0.55 -6.33 -16.65
CA GLU A 79 0.35 -6.90 -17.98
C GLU A 79 0.23 -5.78 -19.03
N PRO A 80 1.12 -5.72 -20.04
CA PRO A 80 1.12 -4.65 -21.02
C PRO A 80 -0.09 -4.74 -21.95
N GLY A 81 -0.82 -3.63 -22.07
CA GLY A 81 -1.87 -3.41 -23.06
C GLY A 81 -1.36 -2.77 -24.34
N GLU A 82 -2.22 -1.95 -24.95
CA GLU A 82 -1.91 -1.24 -26.20
C GLU A 82 -0.77 -0.24 -26.06
N SER A 83 0.01 -0.06 -27.12
CA SER A 83 1.01 1.00 -27.22
C SER A 83 0.35 2.32 -27.61
N VAL A 84 0.61 3.38 -26.85
CA VAL A 84 0.09 4.72 -27.13
C VAL A 84 1.24 5.65 -27.53
N SER A 85 1.16 6.21 -28.74
CA SER A 85 2.08 7.24 -29.20
C SER A 85 1.95 8.51 -28.36
N ASP A 86 3.07 9.18 -28.07
CA ASP A 86 3.10 10.47 -27.36
C ASP A 86 2.43 10.45 -25.98
N TRP A 87 2.34 9.29 -25.33
CA TRP A 87 1.74 9.15 -24.01
C TRP A 87 2.37 10.08 -22.95
N GLN A 88 3.68 10.36 -23.07
CA GLN A 88 4.43 11.25 -22.15
C GLN A 88 3.91 12.69 -22.16
N THR A 89 3.33 13.14 -23.26
CA THR A 89 2.77 14.50 -23.41
C THR A 89 1.25 14.51 -23.34
N SER A 90 0.62 13.35 -23.13
CA SER A 90 -0.82 13.24 -22.90
C SER A 90 -1.21 13.74 -21.50
N GLY A 91 -2.52 13.82 -21.24
CA GLY A 91 -3.06 14.28 -19.96
C GLY A 91 -2.71 15.72 -19.60
N VAL A 92 -2.80 16.04 -18.32
CA VAL A 92 -2.49 17.36 -17.76
C VAL A 92 -1.14 17.36 -17.04
N ASP A 93 -0.50 18.54 -16.96
CA ASP A 93 0.60 18.74 -16.02
C ASP A 93 0.02 18.87 -14.60
N ILE A 94 -0.09 17.75 -13.90
CA ILE A 94 -0.69 17.69 -12.57
C ILE A 94 0.02 18.59 -11.54
N PHE A 95 1.34 18.80 -11.69
CA PHE A 95 2.11 19.69 -10.82
C PHE A 95 1.69 21.14 -11.02
N ALA A 96 1.50 21.57 -12.28
CA ALA A 96 1.01 22.91 -12.58
C ALA A 96 -0.44 23.11 -12.12
N GLU A 97 -1.30 22.11 -12.34
CA GLU A 97 -2.71 22.15 -11.96
C GLU A 97 -2.93 22.26 -10.45
N ILE A 98 -2.16 21.50 -9.66
CA ILE A 98 -2.18 21.59 -8.20
C ILE A 98 -1.45 22.84 -7.73
N GLY A 99 -0.29 23.13 -8.31
CA GLY A 99 0.57 24.26 -7.93
C GLY A 99 -0.03 25.64 -8.20
N ALA A 100 -0.99 25.76 -9.12
CA ALA A 100 -1.71 27.00 -9.39
C ALA A 100 -2.76 27.36 -8.31
N ARG A 101 -3.06 26.44 -7.38
CA ARG A 101 -4.04 26.67 -6.30
C ARG A 101 -3.42 27.42 -5.13
N GLU A 102 -4.27 28.00 -4.29
CA GLU A 102 -3.83 28.61 -3.03
C GLU A 102 -3.06 27.58 -2.19
N GLY A 103 -1.93 27.99 -1.61
CA GLY A 103 -1.00 27.10 -0.90
C GLY A 103 0.00 26.35 -1.80
N GLY A 104 -0.14 26.42 -3.13
CA GLY A 104 0.76 25.77 -4.08
C GLY A 104 0.77 24.25 -3.96
N LEU A 105 1.83 23.61 -4.47
CA LEU A 105 1.95 22.15 -4.50
C LEU A 105 1.93 21.52 -3.10
N ALA A 106 2.60 22.13 -2.12
CA ALA A 106 2.66 21.62 -0.75
C ALA A 106 1.36 21.85 0.05
N GLY A 107 0.52 22.79 -0.39
CA GLY A 107 -0.76 23.11 0.27
C GLY A 107 -1.92 22.23 -0.18
N ASN A 108 -1.72 21.35 -1.17
CA ASN A 108 -2.79 20.63 -1.85
C ASN A 108 -2.40 19.16 -2.10
N LEU A 109 -3.32 18.26 -1.83
CA LEU A 109 -3.15 16.81 -1.92
C LEU A 109 -4.14 16.22 -2.93
N LEU A 110 -3.85 15.04 -3.45
CA LEU A 110 -4.77 14.23 -4.24
C LEU A 110 -5.43 13.19 -3.34
N HIS A 111 -6.74 13.29 -3.12
CA HIS A 111 -7.55 12.37 -2.33
C HIS A 111 -8.41 11.50 -3.24
N ASP A 112 -8.29 10.18 -3.09
CA ASP A 112 -9.04 9.21 -3.88
C ASP A 112 -10.47 9.06 -3.35
N LEU A 113 -11.46 9.33 -4.21
CA LEU A 113 -12.85 9.53 -3.78
C LEU A 113 -13.67 8.25 -3.58
N ASP A 114 -13.36 7.23 -4.37
CA ASP A 114 -14.21 6.05 -4.56
C ASP A 114 -13.38 4.75 -4.62
N GLY A 115 -12.18 4.78 -4.04
CA GLY A 115 -11.35 3.59 -3.90
C GLY A 115 -11.82 2.72 -2.73
N ASP A 116 -11.68 1.40 -2.86
CA ASP A 116 -11.88 0.46 -1.74
C ASP A 116 -10.96 0.77 -0.54
N VAL A 117 -9.85 1.46 -0.83
CA VAL A 117 -8.81 1.88 0.12
C VAL A 117 -8.78 3.41 0.14
N PRO A 118 -9.18 4.05 1.25
CA PRO A 118 -9.03 5.49 1.38
C PRO A 118 -7.55 5.87 1.31
N SER A 119 -7.25 6.81 0.41
CA SER A 119 -5.89 7.13 0.01
C SER A 119 -5.73 8.61 -0.28
N VAL A 120 -4.60 9.18 0.12
CA VAL A 120 -4.23 10.56 -0.17
C VAL A 120 -2.76 10.66 -0.54
N THR A 121 -2.45 11.39 -1.61
CA THR A 121 -1.11 11.55 -2.16
C THR A 121 -0.69 13.02 -2.16
N ASP A 122 0.49 13.28 -1.61
CA ASP A 122 1.21 14.55 -1.63
C ASP A 122 2.32 14.52 -2.68
N LEU A 123 2.12 15.22 -3.80
CA LEU A 123 3.11 15.34 -4.87
C LEU A 123 4.28 16.29 -4.54
N SER A 124 4.28 16.94 -3.38
CA SER A 124 5.44 17.69 -2.87
C SER A 124 6.41 16.84 -2.06
N GLY A 125 5.94 15.70 -1.51
CA GLY A 125 6.68 14.87 -0.57
C GLY A 125 6.91 15.50 0.81
N SER A 126 6.33 16.67 1.08
CA SER A 126 6.55 17.45 2.31
C SER A 126 5.53 17.18 3.43
N ALA A 127 4.44 16.47 3.14
CA ALA A 127 3.38 16.17 4.08
C ALA A 127 3.92 15.43 5.31
N VAL A 128 3.51 15.93 6.48
CA VAL A 128 3.77 15.34 7.80
C VAL A 128 2.48 15.51 8.61
N PRO A 129 1.57 14.53 8.61
CA PRO A 129 0.36 14.62 9.41
C PRO A 129 0.68 14.61 10.90
N ASP A 130 -0.10 15.36 11.66
CA ASP A 130 -0.12 15.28 13.12
C ASP A 130 -1.13 14.20 13.53
N LEU A 131 -0.62 13.09 14.07
CA LEU A 131 -1.38 11.88 14.37
C LEU A 131 -1.35 11.55 15.87
N PRO A 132 -1.96 12.39 16.74
CA PRO A 132 -2.01 12.08 18.16
C PRO A 132 -2.76 10.76 18.38
N GLY A 133 -2.20 9.92 19.25
CA GLY A 133 -2.75 8.59 19.53
C GLY A 133 -2.35 7.51 18.52
N PHE A 134 -1.52 7.82 17.53
CA PHE A 134 -0.86 6.82 16.68
C PHE A 134 0.61 6.67 17.07
N THR A 135 1.09 5.44 17.02
CA THR A 135 2.52 5.10 17.01
C THR A 135 2.99 4.92 15.57
N GLY A 136 4.19 5.40 15.25
CA GLY A 136 4.78 5.27 13.92
C GLY A 136 5.99 4.33 13.92
N GLN A 137 6.04 3.37 13.02
CA GLN A 137 7.16 2.45 12.81
C GLN A 137 7.63 2.52 11.36
N ARG A 138 8.91 2.83 11.14
CA ARG A 138 9.49 2.77 9.79
C ARG A 138 9.97 1.35 9.47
N VAL A 139 9.37 0.72 8.46
CA VAL A 139 9.69 -0.66 8.04
C VAL A 139 10.50 -0.72 6.74
N ARG A 140 10.53 0.37 5.97
CA ARG A 140 11.49 0.58 4.87
C ARG A 140 12.11 1.96 4.97
N ALA A 141 13.41 2.03 4.75
CA ALA A 141 14.12 3.31 4.66
C ALA A 141 13.62 4.12 3.47
N ALA A 142 13.60 5.45 3.60
CA ALA A 142 13.28 6.34 2.50
C ALA A 142 14.24 6.12 1.31
N PRO A 143 13.78 6.33 0.06
CA PRO A 143 14.61 6.14 -1.11
C PRO A 143 15.84 7.05 -1.11
N PRO A 144 17.00 6.55 -1.58
CA PRO A 144 18.23 7.33 -1.62
C PRO A 144 18.10 8.48 -2.64
N GLY A 145 18.41 9.71 -2.25
CA GLY A 145 18.30 10.88 -3.14
C GLY A 145 17.12 11.81 -2.83
N GLY A 146 16.29 11.48 -1.83
CA GLY A 146 15.20 12.33 -1.34
C GLY A 146 13.82 11.75 -1.59
N VAL A 147 12.78 12.43 -1.12
CA VAL A 147 11.38 12.04 -1.31
C VAL A 147 10.69 13.21 -2.02
N ASN A 148 10.00 12.93 -3.11
CA ASN A 148 9.21 13.93 -3.85
C ASN A 148 7.75 13.52 -4.03
N GLU A 149 7.33 12.44 -3.35
CA GLU A 149 5.94 12.05 -3.21
C GLU A 149 5.74 11.28 -1.91
N LYS A 150 4.62 11.54 -1.23
CA LYS A 150 4.17 10.74 -0.09
C LYS A 150 2.72 10.34 -0.28
N SER A 151 2.39 9.08 -0.10
CA SER A 151 1.01 8.62 -0.10
C SER A 151 0.67 7.99 1.23
N PHE A 152 -0.54 8.23 1.72
CA PHE A 152 -1.09 7.64 2.93
C PHE A 152 -2.32 6.82 2.54
N ALA A 153 -2.33 5.55 2.89
CA ALA A 153 -3.43 4.64 2.59
C ALA A 153 -3.78 3.76 3.81
N THR A 154 -5.06 3.46 4.00
CA THR A 154 -5.55 2.61 5.09
C THR A 154 -6.21 1.35 4.56
N PHE A 155 -5.78 0.21 5.09
CA PHE A 155 -6.23 -1.13 4.66
C PHE A 155 -6.92 -1.90 5.78
N ALA A 156 -6.89 -1.37 6.99
CA ALA A 156 -7.48 -1.97 8.17
C ALA A 156 -7.82 -0.87 9.20
N PRO A 157 -8.85 -1.06 10.03
CA PRO A 157 -9.16 -0.15 11.12
C PRO A 157 -7.94 0.09 12.03
N GLY A 158 -7.71 1.35 12.38
CA GLY A 158 -6.59 1.82 13.17
C GLY A 158 -5.22 1.86 12.48
N ILE A 159 -5.08 1.48 11.21
CA ILE A 159 -3.77 1.27 10.55
C ILE A 159 -3.65 2.11 9.28
N TRP A 160 -2.54 2.85 9.16
CA TRP A 160 -2.16 3.61 7.98
C TRP A 160 -0.76 3.23 7.51
N LEU A 161 -0.61 3.03 6.21
CA LEU A 161 0.70 2.95 5.57
C LEU A 161 1.00 4.28 4.90
N ALA A 162 2.17 4.83 5.19
CA ALA A 162 2.75 5.93 4.45
C ALA A 162 3.87 5.42 3.56
N THR A 163 3.73 5.61 2.24
CA THR A 163 4.76 5.30 1.25
C THR A 163 5.48 6.59 0.86
N GLU A 164 6.81 6.54 0.86
CA GLU A 164 7.69 7.64 0.46
C GLU A 164 8.37 7.25 -0.85
N SER A 165 8.10 7.97 -1.93
CA SER A 165 8.50 7.58 -3.28
C SER A 165 9.35 8.64 -3.98
N GLN A 166 10.05 8.19 -5.01
CA GLN A 166 10.72 9.04 -5.99
C GLN A 166 10.11 8.82 -7.37
N HIS A 167 9.76 9.92 -8.04
CA HIS A 167 9.45 9.92 -9.45
C HIS A 167 10.34 10.90 -10.23
N ILE A 168 10.49 10.62 -11.51
CA ILE A 168 11.05 11.56 -12.50
C ILE A 168 9.97 11.96 -13.49
N ARG A 169 10.06 13.18 -14.01
CA ARG A 169 9.14 13.65 -15.04
C ARG A 169 9.60 13.24 -16.45
N ARG A 170 8.67 12.74 -17.25
CA ARG A 170 8.82 12.57 -18.71
C ARG A 170 7.64 13.28 -19.37
N GLY A 171 7.83 14.55 -19.71
CA GLY A 171 6.71 15.42 -20.10
C GLY A 171 5.75 15.62 -18.92
N ASN A 172 4.49 15.22 -19.12
CA ASN A 172 3.43 15.22 -18.11
C ASN A 172 3.44 13.95 -17.24
N ALA A 173 4.13 12.89 -17.68
CA ALA A 173 4.16 11.64 -16.94
C ALA A 173 5.08 11.68 -15.72
N LEU A 174 4.65 11.06 -14.63
CA LEU A 174 5.44 10.78 -13.43
C LEU A 174 5.89 9.32 -13.47
N CYS A 175 7.18 9.09 -13.65
CA CYS A 175 7.75 7.75 -13.74
C CYS A 175 8.47 7.37 -12.44
N TYR A 176 7.96 6.33 -11.78
CA TYR A 176 8.44 5.85 -10.50
C TYR A 176 9.59 4.88 -10.72
N LYS A 177 10.68 5.08 -10.00
CA LYS A 177 11.89 4.27 -10.12
C LYS A 177 12.37 3.82 -8.75
N GLY A 178 12.42 2.52 -8.54
CA GLY A 178 13.22 1.94 -7.46
C GLY A 178 12.45 1.75 -6.16
N LEU A 179 13.13 1.92 -5.03
CA LEU A 179 12.60 1.51 -3.73
C LEU A 179 11.65 2.55 -3.15
N ASN A 180 10.67 2.10 -2.36
CA ASN A 180 9.81 2.96 -1.56
C ASN A 180 10.25 2.93 -0.09
N GLY A 181 10.20 4.09 0.57
CA GLY A 181 10.14 4.16 2.01
C GLY A 181 8.74 3.79 2.47
N ILE A 182 8.62 3.13 3.62
CA ILE A 182 7.35 2.66 4.15
C ILE A 182 7.36 2.84 5.65
N SER A 183 6.38 3.59 6.15
CA SER A 183 6.09 3.72 7.58
C SER A 183 4.68 3.23 7.87
N ILE A 184 4.51 2.56 9.00
CA ILE A 184 3.24 2.09 9.53
C ILE A 184 2.85 3.03 10.66
N TYR A 185 1.66 3.61 10.61
CA TYR A 185 1.06 4.33 11.72
C TYR A 185 -0.10 3.50 12.27
N SER A 186 -0.10 3.22 13.57
CA SER A 186 -1.14 2.43 14.22
C SER A 186 -1.59 3.01 15.55
N ARG A 187 -2.89 2.90 15.85
CA ARG A 187 -3.45 3.27 17.17
C ARG A 187 -3.04 2.32 18.29
N GLU A 188 -2.73 1.09 17.96
CA GLU A 188 -2.23 0.09 18.88
C GLU A 188 -0.75 -0.17 18.60
N PRO A 189 0.06 -0.49 19.62
CA PRO A 189 1.43 -0.90 19.37
C PRO A 189 1.42 -2.16 18.49
N LEU A 190 2.32 -2.23 17.51
CA LEU A 190 2.42 -3.36 16.58
C LEU A 190 2.60 -4.72 17.29
N THR A 191 3.14 -4.71 18.52
CA THR A 191 3.30 -5.90 19.36
C THR A 191 1.99 -6.47 19.90
N ALA A 192 0.89 -5.69 19.84
CA ALA A 192 -0.44 -6.11 20.24
C ALA A 192 -1.28 -6.65 19.07
N TRP A 193 -0.83 -6.48 17.83
CA TRP A 193 -1.57 -6.90 16.66
C TRP A 193 -1.74 -8.42 16.59
N ASP A 194 -2.92 -8.82 16.11
CA ASP A 194 -3.19 -10.20 15.76
C ASP A 194 -2.44 -10.64 14.49
N GLU A 195 -2.48 -11.94 14.26
CA GLU A 195 -1.85 -12.60 13.13
C GLU A 195 -2.36 -12.05 11.78
N GLU A 196 -3.67 -11.81 11.66
CA GLU A 196 -4.29 -11.31 10.44
C GLU A 196 -3.77 -9.91 10.06
N SER A 197 -3.75 -8.97 11.00
CA SER A 197 -3.28 -7.59 10.78
C SER A 197 -1.80 -7.55 10.40
N VAL A 198 -0.98 -8.39 11.06
CA VAL A 198 0.45 -8.50 10.77
C VAL A 198 0.66 -9.04 9.35
N TYR A 199 0.00 -10.13 8.96
CA TYR A 199 0.20 -10.71 7.64
C TYR A 199 -0.39 -9.87 6.52
N LEU A 200 -1.56 -9.25 6.71
CA LEU A 200 -2.13 -8.31 5.74
C LEU A 200 -1.16 -7.16 5.50
N THR A 201 -0.59 -6.60 6.56
CA THR A 201 0.39 -5.51 6.44
C THR A 201 1.67 -5.97 5.74
N ALA A 202 2.13 -7.20 6.01
CA ALA A 202 3.29 -7.77 5.33
C ALA A 202 3.04 -7.99 3.82
N ILE A 203 1.84 -8.45 3.44
CA ILE A 203 1.40 -8.55 2.03
C ILE A 203 1.43 -7.17 1.35
N MET A 204 0.94 -6.13 2.03
CA MET A 204 0.93 -4.77 1.48
C MET A 204 2.34 -4.21 1.29
N VAL A 205 3.20 -4.33 2.30
CA VAL A 205 4.63 -3.95 2.22
C VAL A 205 5.30 -4.66 1.03
N ALA A 206 5.09 -5.97 0.91
CA ALA A 206 5.63 -6.80 -0.14
C ALA A 206 5.13 -6.40 -1.55
N THR A 207 3.85 -6.04 -1.67
CA THR A 207 3.23 -5.56 -2.90
C THR A 207 3.85 -4.24 -3.33
N PHE A 208 3.97 -3.27 -2.42
CA PHE A 208 4.60 -1.98 -2.71
C PHE A 208 6.07 -2.16 -3.13
N ASP A 209 6.84 -2.99 -2.44
CA ASP A 209 8.23 -3.28 -2.81
C ASP A 209 8.36 -3.82 -4.25
N ARG A 210 7.46 -4.73 -4.64
CA ARG A 210 7.49 -5.38 -5.96
C ARG A 210 7.03 -4.48 -7.09
N ILE A 211 6.01 -3.66 -6.85
CA ILE A 211 5.59 -2.63 -7.82
C ILE A 211 6.72 -1.62 -8.00
N ALA A 212 7.32 -1.13 -6.92
CA ALA A 212 8.36 -0.11 -6.97
C ALA A 212 9.65 -0.62 -7.67
N ALA A 213 9.98 -1.91 -7.50
CA ALA A 213 11.06 -2.56 -8.23
C ALA A 213 10.86 -2.60 -9.76
N ARG A 214 9.67 -2.26 -10.26
CA ARG A 214 9.36 -2.12 -11.68
C ARG A 214 9.16 -0.65 -12.00
N GLU A 215 9.80 -0.17 -13.07
CA GLU A 215 9.52 1.19 -13.53
C GLU A 215 8.14 1.20 -14.21
N PHE A 216 7.25 2.04 -13.71
CA PHE A 216 5.97 2.39 -14.34
C PHE A 216 5.77 3.91 -14.24
N CYS A 217 4.86 4.42 -15.06
CA CYS A 217 4.60 5.84 -15.16
C CYS A 217 3.11 6.14 -15.08
N LEU A 218 2.75 7.24 -14.44
CA LEU A 218 1.40 7.74 -14.34
C LEU A 218 1.24 9.04 -15.13
N VAL A 219 0.13 9.15 -15.87
CA VAL A 219 -0.36 10.38 -16.47
C VAL A 219 -1.74 10.67 -15.87
N TYR A 220 -2.02 11.93 -15.56
CA TYR A 220 -3.32 12.32 -15.04
C TYR A 220 -4.19 12.91 -16.16
N GLU A 221 -5.41 12.40 -16.30
CA GLU A 221 -6.43 12.95 -17.18
C GLU A 221 -7.44 13.73 -16.35
N ARG A 222 -7.88 14.89 -16.84
CA ARG A 222 -8.95 15.66 -16.17
C ARG A 222 -10.29 15.02 -16.45
N GLU A 223 -11.02 14.68 -15.39
CA GLU A 223 -12.40 14.19 -15.44
C GLU A 223 -13.30 15.11 -14.60
N GLY A 224 -13.83 16.15 -15.25
CA GLY A 224 -14.61 17.18 -14.55
C GLY A 224 -13.75 17.97 -13.55
N ASP A 225 -14.08 17.85 -12.26
CA ASP A 225 -13.35 18.44 -11.14
C ASP A 225 -12.33 17.48 -10.48
N ALA A 226 -12.22 16.27 -11.02
CA ALA A 226 -11.33 15.20 -10.55
C ALA A 226 -10.26 14.86 -11.60
N TYR A 227 -9.37 13.93 -11.24
CA TYR A 227 -8.32 13.40 -12.08
C TYR A 227 -8.34 11.88 -12.09
N ALA A 228 -8.23 11.29 -13.27
CA ALA A 228 -8.01 9.86 -13.44
C ALA A 228 -6.53 9.59 -13.72
N ALA A 229 -5.91 8.70 -12.96
CA ALA A 229 -4.56 8.23 -13.26
C ALA A 229 -4.59 7.14 -14.35
N ARG A 230 -3.73 7.30 -15.36
CA ARG A 230 -3.47 6.30 -16.42
C ARG A 230 -2.04 5.82 -16.34
N SER A 231 -1.86 4.53 -16.36
CA SER A 231 -0.63 3.83 -16.03
C SER A 231 0.02 3.28 -17.29
N PHE A 232 1.33 3.45 -17.40
CA PHE A 232 2.12 3.08 -18.56
C PHE A 232 3.42 2.40 -18.13
N LEU A 233 3.90 1.48 -18.96
CA LEU A 233 5.30 1.13 -18.97
C LEU A 233 6.14 2.26 -19.59
N PRO A 234 7.45 2.34 -19.29
CA PRO A 234 8.34 3.37 -19.84
C PRO A 234 8.41 3.44 -21.36
N ASP A 235 8.02 2.37 -22.05
CA ASP A 235 7.97 2.25 -23.52
C ASP A 235 6.62 2.69 -24.13
N GLY A 236 5.65 3.08 -23.30
CA GLY A 236 4.36 3.61 -23.74
C GLY A 236 3.24 2.58 -23.90
N ARG A 237 3.45 1.33 -23.51
CA ARG A 237 2.34 0.38 -23.37
C ARG A 237 1.51 0.69 -22.12
N ARG A 238 0.19 0.71 -22.27
CA ARG A 238 -0.74 0.92 -21.14
C ARG A 238 -0.73 -0.24 -20.16
N LEU A 239 -1.14 0.01 -18.93
CA LEU A 239 -1.35 -0.99 -17.88
C LEU A 239 -2.84 -1.01 -17.49
N PRO A 240 -3.71 -1.63 -18.30
CA PRO A 240 -5.16 -1.54 -18.13
C PRO A 240 -5.65 -2.13 -16.81
N GLN A 241 -4.95 -3.13 -16.26
CA GLN A 241 -5.32 -3.71 -14.97
C GLN A 241 -5.01 -2.76 -13.80
N MET A 242 -3.90 -2.02 -13.85
CA MET A 242 -3.66 -0.94 -12.89
C MET A 242 -4.70 0.16 -13.01
N ASP A 243 -5.03 0.58 -14.24
CA ASP A 243 -6.03 1.63 -14.49
C ASP A 243 -7.42 1.23 -13.99
N ALA A 244 -7.79 -0.06 -14.09
CA ALA A 244 -9.06 -0.58 -13.60
C ALA A 244 -9.16 -0.59 -12.07
N GLN A 245 -8.04 -0.51 -11.35
CA GLN A 245 -8.00 -0.39 -9.89
C GLN A 245 -7.88 1.07 -9.42
N ALA A 246 -7.60 2.02 -10.32
CA ALA A 246 -7.40 3.40 -9.97
C ALA A 246 -8.74 4.09 -9.69
N ALA A 247 -8.82 4.79 -8.56
CA ALA A 247 -9.93 5.67 -8.24
C ALA A 247 -9.74 7.05 -8.91
N LEU A 248 -10.81 7.83 -8.99
CA LEU A 248 -10.71 9.25 -9.29
C LEU A 248 -10.17 9.99 -8.08
N SER A 249 -9.20 10.88 -8.31
CA SER A 249 -8.62 11.73 -7.26
C SER A 249 -9.16 13.17 -7.38
N ARG A 250 -9.51 13.78 -6.25
CA ARG A 250 -9.80 15.22 -6.15
C ARG A 250 -8.75 15.93 -5.32
N VAL A 251 -8.65 17.23 -5.54
CA VAL A 251 -7.78 18.06 -4.71
C VAL A 251 -8.40 18.27 -3.35
N MET A 252 -7.64 17.95 -2.30
CA MET A 252 -7.95 18.22 -0.89
C MET A 252 -6.89 19.17 -0.30
N PRO A 253 -7.25 20.15 0.53
CA PRO A 253 -6.27 20.97 1.24
C PRO A 253 -5.35 20.13 2.15
N ALA A 254 -4.04 20.40 2.15
CA ALA A 254 -3.08 19.65 2.95
C ALA A 254 -3.34 19.77 4.47
N ALA A 255 -3.94 20.87 4.91
CA ALA A 255 -4.35 21.07 6.31
C ALA A 255 -5.41 20.06 6.79
N GLU A 256 -6.14 19.43 5.87
CA GLU A 256 -7.17 18.43 6.19
C GLU A 256 -6.57 17.02 6.40
N LEU A 257 -5.30 16.79 6.03
CA LEU A 257 -4.67 15.48 6.08
C LEU A 257 -4.77 14.81 7.46
N SER A 258 -4.42 15.53 8.53
CA SER A 258 -4.48 14.98 9.89
C SER A 258 -5.90 14.57 10.29
N ALA A 259 -6.91 15.36 9.88
CA ALA A 259 -8.31 15.04 10.15
C ALA A 259 -8.77 13.84 9.32
N PHE A 260 -8.42 13.81 8.03
CA PHE A 260 -8.71 12.68 7.15
C PHE A 260 -8.16 11.36 7.71
N VAL A 261 -6.87 11.32 8.09
CA VAL A 261 -6.25 10.11 8.64
C VAL A 261 -6.93 9.66 9.95
N ARG A 262 -7.33 10.61 10.80
CA ARG A 262 -7.98 10.32 12.08
C ARG A 262 -9.43 9.86 11.92
N ASP A 263 -10.20 10.51 11.06
CA ASP A 263 -11.66 10.40 11.04
C ASP A 263 -12.16 9.32 10.06
N THR A 264 -11.39 9.04 9.00
CA THR A 264 -11.70 7.97 8.03
C THR A 264 -11.61 6.58 8.64
N VAL A 265 -10.87 6.45 9.74
CA VAL A 265 -10.62 5.19 10.41
C VAL A 265 -11.20 5.24 11.82
N PRO A 266 -12.38 4.67 12.09
CA PRO A 266 -12.96 4.66 13.43
C PRO A 266 -12.07 3.88 14.39
N ALA A 267 -12.09 4.24 15.67
CA ALA A 267 -11.43 3.43 16.69
C ALA A 267 -12.11 2.05 16.71
N ALA A 268 -11.34 0.98 16.88
CA ALA A 268 -11.94 -0.31 17.20
C ALA A 268 -12.86 -0.10 18.42
N PRO A 269 -14.09 -0.62 18.41
CA PRO A 269 -14.94 -0.53 19.58
C PRO A 269 -14.17 -1.11 20.77
N ALA A 270 -14.11 -0.37 21.88
CA ALA A 270 -13.60 -0.92 23.12
C ALA A 270 -14.55 -2.06 23.53
N GLU A 271 -14.07 -3.30 23.49
CA GLU A 271 -14.74 -4.45 24.10
C GLU A 271 -14.68 -4.39 25.63
#